data_AF-A0AAT9IM70-F1
#
_entry.id   AF-A0AAT9IM70-F1
#
_cell.length_a   1.000
_cell.length_b   1.000
_cell.length_c   1.000
_cell.angle_alpha   90.00
_cell.angle_beta   90.00
_cell.angle_gamma   90.00
#
_symmetry.space_group_name_H-M   'P 1'
#
loop_
_entity.id
_entity.type
_entity.pdbx_description
1 polymer ?
#
loop_
_entity_poly.entity_id
_entity_poly.type
_entity_poly.pdbx_seq_one_letter_code
_entity_poly.pdbx_strand_id
1 'polypeptide(L)'
;MPSPANKTAPETEARIVDLVRSGATRSAVAREVGVNPSTVSRVVRETEGLEFARIGAGSSGTPEAAAKARGYRSEYMRTRREQIADKLLDAAERSADRAKTEEDPRRLASLMQAADASMRAYSNVTKPDAITTEQEAMRGALSIFEKFSVNAEVLTGSVLPPVRPGLIQE
;
A
#
# COMPACT_ATOMS: atom_id res chain seq x y z
N MET A 1 41.99 -1.00 -27.87
CA MET A 1 40.92 -2.01 -27.93
C MET A 1 40.79 -2.62 -26.53
N PRO A 2 39.72 -2.35 -25.76
CA PRO A 2 39.59 -2.96 -24.45
C PRO A 2 39.26 -4.45 -24.59
N SER A 3 39.95 -5.27 -23.80
CA SER A 3 39.93 -6.74 -23.78
C SER A 3 38.53 -7.33 -23.49
N PRO A 4 38.13 -8.48 -24.07
CA PRO A 4 36.86 -9.15 -23.77
C PRO A 4 36.93 -9.88 -22.42
N ALA A 5 37.06 -9.13 -21.33
CA ALA A 5 37.18 -9.70 -19.99
C ALA A 5 35.78 -9.88 -19.36
N ASN A 6 35.38 -11.15 -19.19
CA ASN A 6 34.30 -11.63 -18.31
C ASN A 6 32.89 -11.10 -18.58
N LYS A 7 32.34 -11.34 -19.78
CA LYS A 7 30.87 -11.39 -19.90
C LYS A 7 30.38 -12.62 -19.15
N THR A 8 29.44 -12.42 -18.22
CA THR A 8 28.75 -13.51 -17.54
C THR A 8 28.05 -14.38 -18.60
N ALA A 9 27.94 -15.69 -18.37
CA ALA A 9 27.28 -16.56 -19.33
C ALA A 9 25.82 -16.09 -19.59
N PRO A 10 25.32 -16.15 -20.84
CA PRO A 10 23.97 -15.67 -21.18
C PRO A 10 22.87 -16.32 -20.34
N GLU A 11 23.04 -17.60 -20.00
CA GLU A 11 22.13 -18.34 -19.13
C GLU A 11 22.10 -17.79 -17.70
N THR A 12 23.24 -17.32 -17.20
CA THR A 12 23.34 -16.67 -15.90
C THR A 12 22.67 -15.30 -15.91
N GLU A 13 22.84 -14.54 -16.98
CA GLU A 13 22.17 -13.24 -17.15
C GLU A 13 20.66 -13.42 -17.27
N ALA A 14 20.18 -14.41 -18.04
CA ALA A 14 18.75 -14.76 -18.12
C ALA A 14 18.18 -15.10 -16.73
N ARG A 15 18.88 -15.92 -15.96
CA ARG A 15 18.44 -16.29 -14.60
C ARG A 15 18.44 -15.10 -13.64
N ILE A 16 19.38 -14.16 -13.78
CA ILE A 16 19.36 -12.89 -13.05
C ILE A 16 18.12 -12.07 -13.43
N VAL A 17 17.83 -11.94 -14.73
CA VAL A 17 16.65 -11.20 -15.21
C VAL A 17 15.37 -11.82 -14.69
N ASP A 18 15.21 -13.14 -14.74
CA ASP A 18 14.04 -13.86 -14.24
C ASP A 18 13.87 -13.68 -12.71
N LEU A 19 14.96 -13.76 -11.95
CA LEU A 19 14.93 -13.54 -10.50
C LEU A 19 14.61 -12.08 -10.15
N VAL A 20 15.08 -11.11 -10.95
CA VAL A 20 14.75 -9.70 -10.72
C VAL A 20 13.29 -9.40 -11.12
N ARG A 21 12.79 -10.00 -12.20
CA ARG A 21 11.37 -9.90 -12.61
C ARG A 21 10.43 -10.55 -11.62
N SER A 22 10.80 -11.70 -11.07
CA SER A 22 10.07 -12.38 -9.97
C SER A 22 10.29 -11.72 -8.61
N GLY A 23 11.22 -10.77 -8.53
CA GLY A 23 11.26 -9.83 -7.44
C GLY A 23 12.27 -10.08 -6.33
N ALA A 24 13.30 -10.85 -6.60
CA ALA A 24 14.41 -11.03 -5.68
C ALA A 24 15.22 -9.73 -5.50
N THR A 25 15.67 -9.48 -4.28
CA THR A 25 16.58 -8.37 -3.96
C THR A 25 17.96 -8.63 -4.58
N ARG A 26 18.75 -7.59 -4.85
CA ARG A 26 20.10 -7.74 -5.41
C ARG A 26 20.96 -8.78 -4.67
N SER A 27 20.89 -8.77 -3.33
CA SER A 27 21.66 -9.70 -2.49
C SER A 27 21.12 -11.13 -2.56
N ALA A 28 19.79 -11.31 -2.69
CA ALA A 28 19.18 -12.61 -2.88
C ALA A 28 19.55 -13.20 -4.25
N VAL A 29 19.44 -12.41 -5.32
CA VAL A 29 19.85 -12.81 -6.68
C VAL A 29 21.33 -13.20 -6.70
N ALA A 30 22.20 -12.37 -6.10
CA ALA A 30 23.63 -12.65 -6.03
C ALA A 30 23.94 -13.97 -5.31
N ARG A 31 23.26 -14.23 -4.20
CA ARG A 31 23.41 -15.47 -3.42
C ARG A 31 22.90 -16.70 -4.18
N GLU A 32 21.74 -16.57 -4.82
CA GLU A 32 21.08 -17.68 -5.50
C GLU A 32 21.77 -18.08 -6.80
N VAL A 33 22.27 -17.09 -7.54
CA VAL A 33 22.98 -17.32 -8.81
C VAL A 33 24.47 -17.57 -8.58
N GLY A 34 25.00 -17.25 -7.40
CA GLY A 34 26.42 -17.43 -7.06
C GLY A 34 27.35 -16.41 -7.73
N VAL A 35 26.86 -15.18 -7.95
CA VAL A 35 27.60 -14.09 -8.62
C VAL A 35 27.84 -12.91 -7.69
N ASN A 36 28.81 -12.06 -8.03
CA ASN A 36 29.04 -10.82 -7.29
C ASN A 36 27.81 -9.89 -7.42
N PRO A 37 27.35 -9.23 -6.34
CA PRO A 37 26.29 -8.22 -6.40
C PRO A 37 26.52 -7.11 -7.44
N SER A 38 27.78 -6.77 -7.75
CA SER A 38 28.11 -5.80 -8.81
C SER A 38 27.76 -6.31 -10.21
N THR A 39 27.88 -7.62 -10.45
CA THR A 39 27.46 -8.29 -11.68
C THR A 39 25.95 -8.19 -11.85
N VAL A 40 25.19 -8.41 -10.77
CA VAL A 40 23.73 -8.27 -10.81
C VAL A 40 23.32 -6.83 -11.15
N SER A 41 23.96 -5.83 -10.53
CA SER A 41 23.71 -4.43 -10.86
C SER A 41 24.08 -4.07 -12.30
N ARG A 42 25.16 -4.64 -12.85
CA ARG A 42 25.55 -4.47 -14.26
C ARG A 42 24.47 -5.00 -15.20
N VAL A 43 24.04 -6.25 -15.00
CA VAL A 43 23.03 -6.92 -15.84
C VAL A 43 21.70 -6.16 -15.82
N VAL A 44 21.25 -5.72 -14.64
CA VAL A 44 20.01 -4.94 -14.52
C VAL A 44 20.11 -3.60 -15.27
N ARG A 45 21.24 -2.91 -15.18
CA ARG A 45 21.44 -1.64 -15.90
C ARG A 45 21.51 -1.82 -17.42
N GLU A 46 22.04 -2.95 -17.88
CA GLU A 46 22.20 -3.27 -19.31
C GLU A 46 20.92 -3.88 -19.92
N THR A 47 19.95 -4.28 -19.09
CA THR A 47 18.67 -4.84 -19.54
C THR A 47 17.61 -3.74 -19.59
N GLU A 48 17.06 -3.47 -20.77
CA GLU A 48 16.02 -2.46 -20.96
C GLU A 48 14.76 -2.78 -20.14
N GLY A 49 14.23 -1.77 -19.43
CA GLY A 49 13.01 -1.89 -18.64
C GLY A 49 13.14 -2.70 -17.34
N LEU A 50 14.34 -3.13 -16.96
CA LEU A 50 14.58 -3.85 -15.72
C LEU A 50 15.12 -2.90 -14.65
N GLU A 51 14.37 -2.73 -13.56
CA GLU A 51 14.80 -1.90 -12.43
C GLU A 51 14.64 -2.65 -11.10
N PHE A 52 15.59 -2.44 -10.18
CA PHE A 52 15.36 -2.76 -8.78
C PHE A 52 14.40 -1.73 -8.19
N ALA A 53 13.33 -2.18 -7.56
CA ALA A 53 12.47 -1.25 -6.85
C ALA A 53 13.18 -0.64 -5.63
N ARG A 54 12.96 0.65 -5.46
CA ARG A 54 13.53 1.45 -4.37
C ARG A 54 12.64 1.35 -3.14
N ILE A 55 13.07 0.63 -2.11
CA ILE A 55 12.41 0.59 -0.80
C ILE A 55 13.16 1.53 0.17
N GLY A 56 12.99 2.84 -0.02
CA GLY A 56 13.50 3.86 0.91
C GLY A 56 15.04 3.94 1.03
N ALA A 57 15.51 4.75 1.99
CA ALA A 57 16.92 5.03 2.23
C ALA A 57 17.64 3.80 2.82
N GLY A 58 18.07 2.88 1.95
CA GLY A 58 18.99 1.79 2.32
C GLY A 58 18.54 0.36 2.00
N SER A 59 17.38 0.15 1.37
CA SER A 59 16.90 -1.20 1.00
C SER A 59 16.42 -1.27 -0.46
N SER A 60 16.96 -2.22 -1.22
CA SER A 60 16.49 -2.56 -2.57
C SER A 60 15.59 -3.80 -2.52
N GLY A 61 14.33 -3.65 -2.91
CA GLY A 61 13.36 -4.75 -2.99
C GLY A 61 12.15 -4.34 -3.84
N THR A 62 11.30 -5.29 -4.19
CA THR A 62 10.23 -5.13 -5.22
C THR A 62 9.20 -4.04 -4.97
N PRO A 63 8.48 -3.60 -6.02
CA PRO A 63 7.28 -2.78 -5.86
C PRO A 63 6.24 -3.48 -4.97
N GLU A 64 6.13 -4.81 -5.08
CA GLU A 64 5.24 -5.65 -4.30
C GLU A 64 5.66 -5.77 -2.83
N ALA A 65 6.95 -5.96 -2.52
CA ALA A 65 7.46 -5.93 -1.15
C ALA A 65 7.35 -4.52 -0.55
N ALA A 66 7.56 -3.47 -1.35
CA ALA A 66 7.30 -2.09 -0.94
C ALA A 66 5.81 -1.87 -0.65
N ALA A 67 4.91 -2.41 -1.47
CA ALA A 67 3.47 -2.34 -1.27
C ALA A 67 3.04 -3.11 -0.02
N LYS A 68 3.54 -4.34 0.18
CA LYS A 68 3.31 -5.15 1.38
C LYS A 68 3.87 -4.49 2.64
N ALA A 69 5.07 -3.91 2.59
CA ALA A 69 5.64 -3.15 3.70
C ALA A 69 4.91 -1.83 3.97
N ARG A 70 4.35 -1.17 2.94
CA ARG A 70 3.43 -0.04 3.12
C ARG A 70 2.11 -0.50 3.77
N GLY A 71 1.54 -1.62 3.33
CA GLY A 71 0.35 -2.24 3.90
C GLY A 71 0.55 -2.61 5.38
N TYR A 72 1.60 -3.37 5.69
CA TYR A 72 1.95 -3.72 7.07
C TYR A 72 2.20 -2.50 7.96
N ARG A 73 2.88 -1.46 7.44
CA ARG A 73 3.01 -0.20 8.17
C ARG A 73 1.66 0.49 8.36
N SER A 74 0.77 0.45 7.38
CA SER A 74 -0.58 1.00 7.49
C SER A 74 -1.39 0.27 8.57
N GLU A 75 -1.38 -1.07 8.56
CA GLU A 75 -2.06 -1.93 9.54
C GLU A 75 -1.46 -1.75 10.94
N TYR A 76 -0.13 -1.77 11.07
CA TYR A 76 0.55 -1.50 12.33
C TYR A 76 0.18 -0.12 12.87
N MET A 77 0.19 0.91 12.02
CA MET A 77 -0.15 2.26 12.43
C MET A 77 -1.63 2.38 12.80
N ARG A 78 -2.54 1.69 12.09
CA ARG A 78 -3.97 1.62 12.44
C ARG A 78 -4.18 0.94 13.78
N THR A 79 -3.63 -0.24 13.97
CA THR A 79 -3.69 -0.99 15.26
C THR A 79 -3.10 -0.15 16.39
N ARG A 80 -1.98 0.55 16.14
CA ARG A 80 -1.36 1.42 17.12
C ARG A 80 -2.23 2.63 17.45
N ARG A 81 -2.92 3.21 16.46
CA ARG A 81 -3.88 4.29 16.67
C ARG A 81 -5.09 3.82 17.47
N GLU A 82 -5.65 2.66 17.17
CA GLU A 82 -6.73 2.04 17.95
C GLU A 82 -6.32 1.86 19.42
N GLN A 83 -5.15 1.30 19.70
CA GLN A 83 -4.64 1.19 21.07
C GLN A 83 -4.46 2.53 21.79
N ILE A 84 -4.12 3.60 21.05
CA ILE A 84 -4.01 4.95 21.61
C ILE A 84 -5.40 5.52 21.87
N ALA A 85 -6.33 5.32 20.94
CA ALA A 85 -7.71 5.74 21.04
C ALA A 85 -8.41 5.13 22.26
N ASP A 86 -8.25 3.82 22.50
CA ASP A 86 -8.77 3.13 23.69
C ASP A 86 -8.27 3.78 24.98
N LYS A 87 -6.96 4.01 25.08
CA LYS A 87 -6.36 4.65 26.27
C LYS A 87 -6.87 6.07 26.50
N LEU A 88 -7.21 6.80 25.44
CA LEU A 88 -7.77 8.15 25.53
C LEU A 88 -9.22 8.11 26.01
N LEU A 89 -10.00 7.12 25.57
CA LEU A 89 -11.35 6.89 26.09
C LEU A 89 -11.31 6.48 27.57
N ASP A 90 -10.42 5.56 27.95
CA ASP A 90 -10.21 5.17 29.36
C ASP A 90 -9.77 6.36 30.24
N ALA A 91 -8.99 7.29 29.69
CA ALA A 91 -8.57 8.50 30.40
C ALA A 91 -9.72 9.49 30.56
N ALA A 92 -10.57 9.64 29.53
CA ALA A 92 -11.78 10.45 29.60
C ALA A 92 -12.77 9.89 30.63
N GLU A 93 -13.01 8.58 30.61
CA GLU A 93 -13.88 7.88 31.55
C GLU A 93 -13.39 8.07 33.00
N ARG A 94 -12.11 7.78 33.26
CA ARG A 94 -11.53 7.98 34.62
C ARG A 94 -11.62 9.43 35.10
N SER A 95 -11.50 10.41 34.19
CA SER A 95 -11.63 11.82 34.55
C SER A 95 -13.07 12.18 34.87
N ALA A 96 -14.02 11.67 34.09
CA ALA A 96 -15.45 11.84 34.33
C ALA A 96 -15.92 11.17 35.63
N ASP A 97 -15.42 9.97 35.92
CA ASP A 97 -15.75 9.25 37.16
C ASP A 97 -15.24 9.96 38.40
N ARG A 98 -14.00 10.46 38.38
CA ARG A 98 -13.43 11.25 39.49
C ARG A 98 -14.18 12.55 39.72
N ALA A 99 -14.68 13.16 38.65
CA ALA A 99 -15.42 14.41 38.75
C ALA A 99 -16.78 14.25 39.45
N LYS A 100 -17.40 13.05 39.42
CA LYS A 100 -18.70 12.79 40.08
C LYS A 100 -18.66 13.01 41.59
N THR A 101 -17.50 12.83 42.21
CA THR A 101 -17.32 12.90 43.67
C THR A 101 -16.43 14.06 44.10
N GLU A 102 -16.05 14.96 43.18
CA GLU A 102 -15.14 16.06 43.47
C GLU A 102 -15.94 17.30 43.91
N GLU A 103 -15.62 17.80 45.11
CA GLU A 103 -16.31 18.94 45.71
C GLU A 103 -15.55 20.26 45.47
N ASP A 104 -14.24 20.21 45.21
CA ASP A 104 -13.45 21.41 44.88
C ASP A 104 -13.76 21.87 43.43
N PRO A 105 -14.36 23.06 43.23
CA PRO A 105 -14.73 23.55 41.90
C PRO A 105 -13.56 23.66 40.93
N ARG A 106 -12.35 23.94 41.43
CA ARG A 106 -11.16 24.07 40.57
C ARG A 106 -10.68 22.72 40.08
N ARG A 107 -10.75 21.69 40.92
CA ARG A 107 -10.41 20.31 40.56
C ARG A 107 -11.48 19.71 39.66
N LEU A 108 -12.75 19.99 39.91
CA LEU A 108 -13.84 19.61 39.02
C LEU A 108 -13.62 20.17 37.61
N ALA A 109 -13.30 21.46 37.49
CA ALA A 109 -13.03 22.10 36.22
C ALA A 109 -11.83 21.48 35.49
N SER A 110 -10.74 21.16 36.20
CA SER A 110 -9.56 20.54 35.57
C SER A 110 -9.82 19.11 35.10
N LEU A 111 -10.62 18.33 35.84
CA LEU A 111 -11.04 16.98 35.43
C LEU A 111 -11.94 17.01 34.20
N MET A 112 -12.89 17.95 34.14
CA MET A 112 -13.75 18.15 32.97
C MET A 112 -12.95 18.57 31.73
N GLN A 113 -11.98 19.47 31.90
CA GLN A 113 -11.07 19.86 30.82
C GLN A 113 -10.18 18.70 30.36
N ALA A 114 -9.71 17.86 31.28
CA ALA A 114 -8.92 16.67 30.93
C ALA A 114 -9.75 15.63 30.15
N ALA A 115 -11.02 15.43 30.53
CA ALA A 115 -11.94 14.57 29.79
C ALA A 115 -12.18 15.08 28.36
N ASP A 116 -12.49 16.36 28.21
CA ASP A 116 -12.70 16.98 26.90
C ASP A 116 -11.44 16.97 26.02
N ALA A 117 -10.27 17.25 26.60
CA ALA A 117 -8.99 17.14 25.90
C ALA A 117 -8.72 15.71 25.40
N SER A 118 -9.05 14.70 26.19
CA SER A 118 -8.89 13.29 25.82
C SER A 118 -9.84 12.90 24.68
N MET A 119 -11.09 13.39 24.70
CA MET A 119 -12.06 13.19 23.62
C MET A 119 -11.66 13.88 22.32
N ARG A 120 -11.10 15.09 22.38
CA ARG A 120 -10.55 15.79 21.21
C ARG A 120 -9.34 15.06 20.63
N ALA A 121 -8.45 14.58 21.49
CA ALA A 121 -7.30 13.77 21.07
C ALA A 121 -7.77 12.45 20.40
N TYR A 122 -8.79 11.79 20.96
CA TYR A 122 -9.39 10.59 20.37
C TYR A 122 -9.88 10.86 18.93
N SER A 123 -10.66 11.93 18.74
CA SER A 123 -11.16 12.31 17.41
C SER A 123 -10.02 12.54 16.42
N ASN A 124 -8.95 13.22 16.84
CA ASN A 124 -7.79 13.47 15.98
C ASN A 124 -7.04 12.19 15.59
N VAL A 125 -6.94 11.24 16.52
CA VAL A 125 -6.24 9.96 16.29
C VAL A 125 -7.06 9.05 15.38
N THR A 126 -8.39 9.04 15.49
CA THR A 126 -9.26 8.13 14.71
C THR A 126 -9.72 8.70 13.37
N LYS A 127 -9.69 10.03 13.18
CA LYS A 127 -10.10 10.70 11.93
C LYS A 127 -9.44 10.15 10.66
N PRO A 128 -8.14 9.84 10.60
CA PRO A 128 -7.52 9.25 9.41
C PRO A 128 -8.10 7.88 9.05
N ASP A 129 -8.49 7.08 10.05
CA ASP A 129 -9.05 5.74 9.83
C ASP A 129 -10.49 5.84 9.30
N ALA A 130 -11.30 6.78 9.81
CA ALA A 130 -12.64 7.06 9.27
C ALA A 130 -12.59 7.46 7.79
N ILE A 131 -11.69 8.37 7.42
CA ILE A 131 -11.49 8.82 6.03
C ILE A 131 -11.04 7.66 5.13
N THR A 132 -10.11 6.82 5.61
CA THR A 132 -9.62 5.67 4.84
C THR A 132 -10.74 4.68 4.57
N THR A 133 -11.58 4.41 5.57
CA THR A 133 -12.72 3.48 5.46
C THR A 133 -13.78 4.01 4.47
N GLU A 134 -14.08 5.31 4.49
CA GLU A 134 -14.99 5.94 3.52
C GLU A 134 -14.45 5.90 2.08
N GLN A 135 -13.15 6.15 1.90
CA GLN A 135 -12.50 6.07 0.59
C GLN A 135 -12.47 4.64 0.04
N GLU A 136 -12.24 3.65 0.90
CA GLU A 136 -12.31 2.23 0.54
C GLU A 136 -13.72 1.83 0.11
N ALA A 137 -14.76 2.27 0.85
CA ALA A 137 -16.15 2.04 0.51
C ALA A 137 -16.53 2.67 -0.84
N MET A 138 -16.11 3.92 -1.09
CA MET A 138 -16.34 4.60 -2.37
C MET A 138 -15.62 3.93 -3.55
N ARG A 139 -14.37 3.49 -3.37
CA ARG A 139 -13.64 2.73 -4.41
C ARG A 139 -14.29 1.38 -4.70
N GLY A 140 -14.77 0.68 -3.69
CA GLY A 140 -15.53 -0.56 -3.85
C GLY A 140 -16.81 -0.34 -4.66
N ALA A 141 -17.57 0.71 -4.34
CA ALA A 141 -18.76 1.09 -5.09
C ALA A 141 -18.45 1.41 -6.56
N LEU A 142 -17.41 2.21 -6.84
CA LEU A 142 -16.98 2.54 -8.20
C LEU A 142 -16.55 1.30 -9.00
N SER A 143 -15.82 0.37 -8.39
CA SER A 143 -15.44 -0.89 -9.05
C SER A 143 -16.64 -1.79 -9.38
N ILE A 144 -17.68 -1.79 -8.54
CA ILE A 144 -18.93 -2.50 -8.84
C ILE A 144 -19.65 -1.85 -10.01
N PHE A 145 -19.71 -0.51 -10.05
CA PHE A 145 -20.28 0.21 -11.19
C PHE A 145 -19.53 -0.10 -12.48
N GLU A 146 -18.19 -0.05 -12.49
CA GLU A 146 -17.39 -0.41 -13.67
C GLU A 146 -17.66 -1.85 -14.14
N LYS A 147 -17.73 -2.81 -13.22
CA LYS A 147 -18.10 -4.21 -13.57
C LYS A 147 -19.51 -4.31 -14.13
N PHE A 148 -20.45 -3.52 -13.62
CA PHE A 148 -21.81 -3.44 -14.16
C PHE A 148 -21.82 -2.82 -15.57
N SER A 149 -21.07 -1.74 -15.80
CA SER A 149 -20.94 -1.07 -17.10
C SER A 149 -20.36 -2.02 -18.16
N VAL A 150 -19.30 -2.74 -17.82
CA VAL A 150 -18.67 -3.71 -18.72
C VAL A 150 -19.63 -4.87 -19.03
N ASN A 151 -20.40 -5.35 -18.06
CA ASN A 151 -21.43 -6.37 -18.31
C ASN A 151 -22.61 -5.83 -19.14
N ALA A 152 -22.96 -4.55 -18.99
CA ALA A 152 -24.01 -3.90 -19.77
C ALA A 152 -23.59 -3.68 -21.23
N GLU A 153 -22.30 -3.39 -21.50
CA GLU A 153 -21.74 -3.36 -22.86
C GLU A 153 -21.72 -4.75 -23.51
N VAL A 154 -21.40 -5.80 -22.77
CA VAL A 154 -21.44 -7.18 -23.27
C VAL A 154 -22.87 -7.62 -23.59
N LEU A 155 -23.85 -7.23 -22.77
CA LEU A 155 -25.26 -7.51 -23.03
C LEU A 155 -25.81 -6.70 -24.22
N THR A 156 -25.51 -5.41 -24.33
CA THR A 156 -25.97 -4.60 -25.48
C THR A 156 -25.27 -4.99 -26.79
N GLY A 157 -24.01 -5.41 -26.75
CA GLY A 157 -23.30 -5.98 -27.91
C GLY A 157 -23.86 -7.33 -28.39
N SER A 158 -24.59 -8.06 -27.53
CA SER A 158 -25.25 -9.33 -27.88
C SER A 158 -26.66 -9.19 -28.44
N VAL A 159 -27.30 -8.00 -28.31
CA VAL A 159 -28.68 -7.74 -28.77
C VAL A 159 -28.71 -6.99 -30.10
N LEU A 160 -27.61 -6.37 -30.52
CA LEU A 160 -27.51 -5.75 -31.84
C LEU A 160 -27.03 -6.78 -32.88
N PRO A 161 -27.82 -7.07 -33.93
CA PRO A 161 -27.38 -7.97 -34.98
C PRO A 161 -26.13 -7.40 -35.68
N PRO A 162 -25.20 -8.25 -36.14
CA PRO A 162 -23.99 -7.80 -36.80
C PRO A 162 -24.33 -6.93 -38.01
N VAL A 163 -23.75 -5.74 -38.08
CA VAL A 163 -23.83 -4.84 -39.24
C VAL A 163 -23.33 -5.62 -40.45
N ARG A 164 -24.25 -5.99 -41.35
CA ARG A 164 -23.91 -6.65 -42.61
C ARG A 164 -23.14 -5.66 -43.48
N PRO A 165 -21.88 -5.92 -43.85
CA PRO A 165 -21.19 -5.09 -44.83
C PRO A 165 -21.80 -5.38 -46.20
N GLY A 166 -22.41 -4.37 -46.84
CA GLY A 166 -22.69 -4.42 -48.28
C GLY A 166 -24.14 -4.24 -48.76
N LEU A 167 -24.96 -3.40 -48.13
CA LEU A 167 -26.26 -3.01 -48.70
C LEU A 167 -26.49 -1.49 -48.59
N ILE A 168 -25.64 -0.73 -49.29
CA ILE A 168 -26.04 0.53 -49.92
C ILE A 168 -25.40 0.51 -51.31
N GLN A 169 -26.16 0.04 -52.30
CA GLN A 169 -25.97 0.40 -53.70
C GLN A 169 -27.12 1.34 -54.06
N GLU A 170 -26.73 2.53 -54.53
CA GLU A 170 -27.51 3.65 -55.09
C GLU A 170 -28.49 4.41 -54.17
#